data_AF-A0A920Q8B6-F1
#
_entry.id   AF-A0A920Q8B6-F1
#
_cell.length_a   1.000
_cell.length_b   1.000
_cell.length_c   1.000
_cell.angle_alpha   90.00
_cell.angle_beta   90.00
_cell.angle_gamma   90.00
#
_symmetry.space_group_name_H-M   'P 1'
#
loop_
_entity.id
_entity.type
_entity.pdbx_description
1 polymer ?
#
loop_
_entity_poly.entity_id
_entity_poly.type
_entity_poly.pdbx_seq_one_letter_code
_entity_poly.pdbx_strand_id
1 'polypeptide(L)'
;MCKRGGLGVKGEMKVYLDLTHHTPEFLDRRLGGILETYEKFTGVDPRVQPMEIFPAVHYSMGGIWTDYTPTSDGLIDYQSPNNQMTSITGLYPAGEADYQYHGATGLGLTPF
;
A
#
# COMPACT_ATOMS: atom_id res chain seq x y z
N MET A 1 12.65 5.51 -14.78
CA MET A 1 11.98 5.14 -16.05
C MET A 1 11.35 6.36 -16.71
N CYS A 2 10.41 7.08 -16.07
CA CYS A 2 9.75 8.26 -16.68
C CYS A 2 10.71 9.39 -17.08
N LYS A 3 11.62 9.84 -16.17
CA LYS A 3 12.64 10.86 -16.49
C LYS A 3 13.77 10.38 -17.41
N ARG A 4 14.22 9.13 -17.24
CA ARG A 4 15.33 8.57 -18.04
C ARG A 4 14.91 8.15 -19.46
N GLY A 5 13.62 7.87 -19.68
CA GLY A 5 13.06 7.48 -20.97
C GLY A 5 12.25 8.57 -21.68
N GLY A 6 12.12 9.76 -21.10
CA GLY A 6 11.37 10.88 -21.70
C GLY A 6 9.85 10.68 -21.78
N LEU A 7 9.31 9.66 -21.11
CA LEU A 7 7.88 9.28 -21.15
C LEU A 7 7.03 9.98 -20.08
N GLY A 8 7.65 10.88 -19.31
CA GLY A 8 6.98 11.63 -18.26
C GLY A 8 6.13 12.77 -18.80
N VAL A 9 4.95 12.98 -18.20
CA VAL A 9 4.10 14.13 -18.52
C VAL A 9 4.86 15.42 -18.26
N LYS A 10 5.00 16.27 -19.29
CA LYS A 10 5.75 17.54 -19.22
C LYS A 10 7.20 17.38 -18.74
N GLY A 11 7.81 16.21 -18.93
CA GLY A 11 9.17 15.90 -18.45
C GLY A 11 9.28 15.60 -16.95
N GLU A 12 8.16 15.54 -16.23
CA GLU A 12 8.11 15.22 -14.80
C GLU A 12 7.97 13.71 -14.54
N MET A 13 8.12 13.28 -13.28
CA MET A 13 7.91 11.88 -12.87
C MET A 13 6.41 11.55 -12.73
N LYS A 14 5.61 11.95 -13.70
CA LYS A 14 4.16 11.76 -13.74
C LYS A 14 3.75 10.98 -14.96
N VAL A 15 2.67 10.22 -14.84
CA VAL A 15 2.02 9.48 -15.93
C VAL A 15 0.53 9.77 -15.93
N TYR A 16 -0.13 9.57 -17.07
CA TYR A 16 -1.57 9.67 -17.15
C TYR A 16 -2.24 8.37 -16.69
N LEU A 17 -3.24 8.49 -15.81
CA LEU A 17 -4.21 7.45 -15.49
C LEU A 17 -5.54 7.84 -16.13
N ASP A 18 -5.88 7.19 -17.23
CA ASP A 18 -7.06 7.49 -18.02
C ASP A 18 -8.25 6.60 -17.61
N LEU A 19 -9.35 7.24 -17.18
CA LEU A 19 -10.61 6.58 -16.83
C LEU A 19 -11.76 6.96 -17.78
N THR A 20 -11.50 7.82 -18.77
CA THR A 20 -12.52 8.43 -19.67
C THR A 20 -13.23 7.41 -20.57
N HIS A 21 -12.66 6.22 -20.70
CA HIS A 21 -13.24 5.10 -21.46
C HIS A 21 -14.38 4.38 -20.71
N HIS A 22 -14.63 4.72 -19.45
CA HIS A 22 -15.77 4.22 -18.68
C HIS A 22 -16.91 5.24 -18.61
N THR A 23 -18.15 4.77 -18.42
CA THR A 23 -19.28 5.69 -18.27
C THR A 23 -19.22 6.44 -16.93
N PRO A 24 -19.71 7.68 -16.88
CA PRO A 24 -19.76 8.46 -15.63
C PRO A 24 -20.46 7.71 -14.50
N GLU A 25 -21.56 6.99 -14.79
CA GLU A 25 -22.33 6.26 -13.79
C GLU A 25 -21.53 5.10 -13.18
N PHE A 26 -20.70 4.42 -14.00
CA PHE A 26 -19.81 3.39 -13.50
C PHE A 26 -18.74 3.98 -12.58
N LEU A 27 -18.14 5.10 -13.00
CA LEU A 27 -17.10 5.81 -12.27
C LEU A 27 -17.60 6.33 -10.93
N ASP A 28 -18.78 6.94 -10.90
CA ASP A 28 -19.39 7.47 -9.67
C ASP A 28 -19.72 6.35 -8.68
N ARG A 29 -20.25 5.23 -9.17
CA ARG A 29 -20.61 4.09 -8.32
C ARG A 29 -19.39 3.38 -7.71
N ARG A 30 -18.28 3.30 -8.44
CA ARG A 30 -17.12 2.47 -8.05
C ARG A 30 -15.95 3.28 -7.48
N LEU A 31 -15.77 4.51 -7.95
CA LEU A 31 -14.59 5.34 -7.70
C LEU A 31 -14.94 6.76 -7.21
N GLY A 32 -16.23 7.08 -7.00
CA GLY A 32 -16.71 8.44 -6.72
C GLY A 32 -15.88 9.21 -5.68
N GLY A 33 -15.52 8.57 -4.56
CA GLY A 33 -14.73 9.23 -3.50
C GLY A 33 -13.32 9.65 -3.94
N ILE A 34 -12.65 8.85 -4.79
CA ILE A 34 -11.32 9.20 -5.32
C ILE A 34 -11.44 10.32 -6.35
N LEU A 35 -12.47 10.26 -7.21
CA LEU A 35 -12.68 11.24 -8.28
C LEU A 35 -13.03 12.62 -7.70
N GLU A 36 -13.91 12.66 -6.70
CA GLU A 36 -14.26 13.88 -5.98
C GLU A 36 -13.03 14.48 -5.28
N THR A 37 -12.25 13.64 -4.60
CA THR A 37 -11.02 14.08 -3.92
C THR A 37 -10.03 14.68 -4.93
N TYR A 38 -9.82 14.00 -6.06
CA TYR A 38 -8.92 14.47 -7.11
C TYR A 38 -9.41 15.79 -7.71
N GLU A 39 -10.68 15.89 -8.07
CA GLU A 39 -11.30 17.11 -8.62
C GLU A 39 -11.18 18.28 -7.65
N LYS A 40 -11.40 18.05 -6.35
CA LYS A 40 -11.26 19.06 -5.30
C LYS A 40 -9.83 19.60 -5.17
N PHE A 41 -8.82 18.74 -5.29
CA PHE A 41 -7.41 19.15 -5.12
C PHE A 41 -6.76 19.67 -6.40
N THR A 42 -7.22 19.25 -7.58
CA THR A 42 -6.60 19.57 -8.87
C THR A 42 -7.43 20.50 -9.75
N GLY A 43 -8.74 20.61 -9.48
CA GLY A 43 -9.70 21.37 -10.30
C GLY A 43 -10.04 20.69 -11.64
N VAL A 44 -9.64 19.43 -11.82
CA VAL A 44 -9.82 18.67 -13.06
C VAL A 44 -10.80 17.53 -12.81
N ASP A 45 -11.84 17.42 -13.64
CA ASP A 45 -12.78 16.30 -13.63
C ASP A 45 -12.19 15.07 -14.34
N PRO A 46 -11.88 13.97 -13.60
CA PRO A 46 -11.29 12.76 -14.17
C PRO A 46 -12.19 12.01 -15.16
N ARG A 47 -13.49 12.31 -15.20
CA ARG A 47 -14.46 11.67 -16.10
C ARG A 47 -14.27 12.13 -17.54
N VAL A 48 -13.74 13.34 -17.73
CA VAL A 48 -13.54 13.96 -19.05
C VAL A 48 -12.06 14.19 -19.38
N GLN A 49 -11.18 14.23 -18.38
CA GLN A 49 -9.74 14.43 -18.58
C GLN A 49 -8.91 13.39 -17.80
N PRO A 50 -7.89 12.75 -18.40
CA PRO A 50 -7.01 11.82 -17.70
C PRO A 50 -6.30 12.44 -16.49
N MET A 51 -6.17 11.68 -15.41
CA MET A 51 -5.50 12.14 -14.18
C MET A 51 -3.98 12.10 -14.32
N GLU A 52 -3.28 13.08 -13.76
CA GLU A 52 -1.82 13.08 -13.64
C GLU A 52 -1.39 12.46 -12.30
N ILE A 53 -0.85 11.23 -12.31
CA ILE A 53 -0.42 10.52 -11.10
C ILE A 53 1.10 10.35 -11.04
N PHE A 54 1.64 10.19 -9.83
CA PHE A 54 3.04 9.88 -9.59
C PHE A 54 3.19 8.82 -8.49
N PRO A 55 4.27 8.02 -8.49
CA PRO A 55 4.54 7.06 -7.42
C PRO A 55 4.76 7.78 -6.08
N ALA A 56 4.01 7.37 -5.05
CA ALA A 56 4.15 7.86 -3.69
C ALA A 56 4.38 6.70 -2.72
N VAL A 57 5.02 6.98 -1.58
CA VAL A 57 5.16 6.01 -0.48
C VAL A 57 3.76 5.73 0.06
N HIS A 58 3.40 4.45 0.18
CA HIS A 58 2.04 4.04 0.56
C HIS A 58 1.99 3.21 1.84
N TYR A 59 2.92 2.27 2.02
CA TYR A 59 3.01 1.39 3.19
C TYR A 59 4.46 1.19 3.61
N SER A 60 4.69 1.05 4.91
CA SER A 60 5.99 0.65 5.44
C SER A 60 6.00 -0.85 5.66
N MET A 61 6.88 -1.57 4.94
CA MET A 61 7.02 -3.02 5.12
C MET A 61 7.95 -3.41 6.27
N GLY A 62 8.64 -2.41 6.85
CA GLY A 62 9.42 -2.60 8.07
C GLY A 62 8.51 -2.54 9.29
N GLY A 63 8.96 -3.15 10.36
CA GLY A 63 8.26 -3.14 11.64
C GLY A 63 9.22 -3.44 12.78
N ILE A 64 8.67 -3.54 13.98
CA ILE A 64 9.43 -3.95 15.15
C ILE A 64 9.77 -5.43 15.00
N TRP A 65 11.05 -5.76 15.21
CA TRP A 65 11.50 -7.14 15.21
C TRP A 65 10.83 -7.92 16.34
N THR A 66 10.32 -9.10 16.01
CA THR A 66 9.62 -10.00 16.92
C THR A 66 10.11 -11.43 16.76
N ASP A 67 10.16 -12.16 17.87
CA ASP A 67 10.70 -13.51 17.93
C ASP A 67 9.58 -14.59 17.90
N TYR A 68 10.00 -15.82 17.61
CA TYR A 68 9.19 -17.02 17.78
C TYR A 68 9.96 -18.11 18.51
N THR A 69 9.22 -18.98 19.18
CA THR A 69 9.80 -20.17 19.78
C THR A 69 9.66 -21.35 18.81
N PRO A 70 10.76 -21.93 18.32
CA PRO A 70 10.70 -23.12 17.50
C PRO A 70 10.46 -24.37 18.36
N THR A 71 9.67 -25.31 17.86
CA THR A 71 9.60 -26.69 18.32
C THR A 71 10.86 -27.45 17.91
N SER A 72 11.07 -28.66 18.46
CA SER A 72 12.25 -29.48 18.18
C SER A 72 12.37 -29.93 16.71
N ASP A 73 11.27 -29.92 15.96
CA ASP A 73 11.17 -30.17 14.53
C ASP A 73 11.25 -28.88 13.67
N GLY A 74 11.51 -27.73 14.29
CA GLY A 74 11.73 -26.45 13.62
C GLY A 74 10.46 -25.71 13.20
N LEU A 75 9.28 -26.15 13.65
CA LEU A 75 8.00 -25.46 13.46
C LEU A 75 7.76 -24.43 14.58
N ILE A 76 6.74 -23.59 14.45
CA ILE A 76 6.37 -22.64 15.51
C ILE A 76 5.66 -23.39 16.64
N ASP A 77 6.11 -23.20 17.89
CA ASP A 77 5.37 -23.65 19.08
C ASP A 77 4.19 -22.70 19.33
N TYR A 78 3.01 -23.08 18.87
CA TYR A 78 1.78 -22.27 19.02
C TYR A 78 1.39 -21.96 20.47
N GLN A 79 1.94 -22.66 21.47
CA GLN A 79 1.64 -22.41 22.88
C GLN A 79 2.65 -21.47 23.56
N SER A 80 3.73 -21.11 22.86
CA SER A 80 4.74 -20.23 23.45
C SER A 80 4.21 -18.80 23.64
N PRO A 81 4.32 -18.23 24.85
CA PRO A 81 3.99 -16.83 25.07
C PRO A 81 4.99 -15.87 24.40
N ASN A 82 6.14 -16.35 23.93
CA ASN A 82 7.14 -15.49 23.29
C ASN A 82 6.87 -15.25 21.80
N ASN A 83 5.87 -15.91 21.23
CA ASN A 83 5.49 -15.67 19.84
C ASN A 83 5.03 -14.23 19.66
N GLN A 84 5.58 -13.53 18.67
CA GLN A 84 5.33 -12.11 18.39
C GLN A 84 5.84 -11.15 19.47
N MET A 85 6.65 -11.60 20.43
CA MET A 85 7.23 -10.71 21.44
C MET A 85 8.44 -9.96 20.86
N THR A 86 8.57 -8.68 21.20
CA THR A 86 9.78 -7.90 20.89
C THR A 86 10.94 -8.27 21.82
N SER A 87 12.11 -7.66 21.62
CA SER A 87 13.22 -7.73 22.58
C SER A 87 12.90 -7.15 23.97
N ILE A 88 11.78 -6.43 24.12
CA ILE A 88 11.26 -5.94 25.40
C ILE A 88 10.21 -6.92 25.93
N THR A 89 10.47 -7.53 27.08
CA THR A 89 9.60 -8.53 27.70
C THR A 89 8.19 -7.97 27.94
N GLY A 90 7.18 -8.66 27.38
CA GLY A 90 5.78 -8.30 27.53
C GLY A 90 5.25 -7.26 26.52
N LEU A 91 6.09 -6.79 25.59
CA LEU A 91 5.68 -5.91 24.49
C LEU A 91 5.49 -6.73 23.21
N TYR A 92 4.34 -6.55 22.57
CA TYR A 92 3.94 -7.22 21.32
C TYR A 92 3.44 -6.17 20.32
N PRO A 93 4.03 -6.05 19.12
CA PRO A 93 3.52 -5.22 18.06
C PRO A 93 2.42 -5.98 17.29
N ALA A 94 1.49 -5.22 16.74
CA ALA A 94 0.45 -5.75 15.85
C ALA A 94 0.17 -4.72 14.75
N GLY A 95 -0.38 -5.18 13.63
CA GLY A 95 -0.70 -4.30 12.50
C GLY A 95 0.51 -3.95 11.64
N GLU A 96 0.48 -2.79 10.99
CA GLU A 96 1.58 -2.27 10.14
C GLU A 96 2.88 -2.01 10.91
N ALA A 97 2.84 -2.02 12.24
CA ALA A 97 4.03 -1.93 13.09
C ALA A 97 4.80 -3.25 13.20
N ASP A 98 4.24 -4.37 12.72
CA ASP A 98 4.87 -5.69 12.77
C ASP A 98 5.58 -6.03 11.44
N TYR A 99 6.76 -6.63 11.54
CA TYR A 99 7.65 -6.91 10.40
C TYR A 99 7.32 -8.22 9.66
N GLN A 100 6.60 -9.12 10.33
CA GLN A 100 6.58 -10.56 10.09
C GLN A 100 5.97 -10.98 8.75
N TYR A 101 4.77 -10.50 8.46
CA TYR A 101 3.88 -11.16 7.49
C TYR A 101 3.98 -10.65 6.05
N HIS A 102 4.82 -9.65 5.85
CA HIS A 102 4.81 -8.84 4.65
C HIS A 102 6.03 -9.02 3.74
N GLY A 103 7.14 -9.55 4.27
CA GLY A 103 8.37 -9.72 3.50
C GLY A 103 8.81 -8.45 2.76
N ALA A 104 9.23 -8.57 1.50
CA ALA A 104 9.70 -7.44 0.70
C ALA A 104 8.60 -6.68 -0.06
N THR A 105 7.36 -7.19 -0.09
CA THR A 105 6.22 -6.59 -0.80
C THR A 105 4.91 -6.93 -0.08
N GLY A 106 4.19 -5.91 0.39
CA GLY A 106 2.83 -6.11 0.91
C GLY A 106 1.89 -6.46 -0.24
N LEU A 107 1.26 -7.64 -0.18
CA LEU A 107 0.16 -7.97 -1.07
C LEU A 107 -1.05 -7.13 -0.65
N GLY A 108 -1.74 -6.51 -1.61
CA GLY A 108 -2.93 -5.72 -1.33
C GLY A 108 -3.98 -6.57 -0.60
N LEU A 109 -4.54 -6.02 0.49
CA LEU A 109 -5.55 -6.65 1.35
C LEU A 109 -5.09 -7.87 2.16
N THR A 110 -3.80 -8.08 2.45
CA THR A 110 -3.42 -9.07 3.47
C THR A 110 -4.02 -8.67 4.82
N PRO A 111 -4.94 -9.47 5.39
CA PRO A 111 -5.56 -9.16 6.66
C PRO A 111 -4.56 -9.30 7.81
N PHE A 112 -4.68 -8.39 8.79
CA PHE A 112 -4.04 -8.47 10.10
C PHE A 112 -4.65 -9.58 10.95
#